data_AF-A0A533VEU4-F1
#
_entry.id   AF-A0A533VEU4-F1
#
_cell.length_a   1.000
_cell.length_b   1.000
_cell.length_c   1.000
_cell.angle_alpha   90.00
_cell.angle_beta   90.00
_cell.angle_gamma   90.00
#
_symmetry.space_group_name_H-M   'P 1'
#
loop_
_entity.id
_entity.type
_entity.pdbx_description
1 polymer ?
#
loop_
_entity_poly.entity_id
_entity_poly.type
_entity_poly.pdbx_seq_one_letter_code
_entity_poly.pdbx_strand_id
1 'polypeptide(L)'
;GITIALILGFAIVSIYFYSTRIVDSGLGEVFVTIKGAMIVLGTYFVQSSQITVEPILAGVVSGVLSSTVLFVNSFPDYDADKAHGRKTLVVVLGKTKAVATVWIFPIVSYGTIVVSVAIHVFPQVSLITLFTVPVMVKSCLSLKTKFDKVEEFVPIMKDFVTYSRVTGALLVFAFLVDFLIK
;
A
#
# COMPACT_ATOMS: atom_id res chain seq x y z
N GLY A 1 -15.53 -23.49 -8.28
CA GLY A 1 -16.35 -22.43 -8.91
C GLY A 1 -15.44 -21.48 -9.69
N ILE A 2 -15.95 -20.91 -10.79
CA ILE A 2 -15.18 -20.06 -11.72
C ILE A 2 -14.47 -18.91 -10.99
N THR A 3 -15.10 -18.31 -9.97
CA THR A 3 -14.52 -17.24 -9.14
C THR A 3 -13.22 -17.65 -8.44
N ILE A 4 -13.17 -18.84 -7.85
CA ILE A 4 -11.95 -19.35 -7.19
C ILE A 4 -10.85 -19.55 -8.23
N ALA A 5 -11.19 -20.08 -9.41
CA ALA A 5 -10.24 -20.25 -10.50
C ALA A 5 -9.67 -18.91 -10.97
N LEU A 6 -10.48 -17.84 -11.02
CA LEU A 6 -10.02 -16.49 -11.36
C LEU A 6 -9.08 -15.90 -10.29
N ILE A 7 -9.43 -16.02 -9.01
CA ILE A 7 -8.60 -15.53 -7.89
C ILE A 7 -7.26 -16.27 -7.85
N LEU A 8 -7.27 -17.60 -7.96
CA LEU A 8 -6.05 -18.41 -7.98
C LEU A 8 -5.24 -18.19 -9.26
N GLY A 9 -5.90 -18.04 -10.41
CA GLY A 9 -5.25 -17.69 -11.67
C GLY A 9 -4.50 -16.37 -11.58
N PHE A 10 -5.14 -15.32 -11.03
CA PHE A 10 -4.47 -14.07 -10.73
C PHE A 10 -3.29 -14.24 -9.77
N ALA A 11 -3.45 -15.03 -8.70
CA ALA A 11 -2.38 -15.27 -7.73
C ALA A 11 -1.15 -15.96 -8.36
N ILE A 12 -1.36 -16.97 -9.20
CA ILE A 12 -0.29 -17.69 -9.90
C ILE A 12 0.44 -16.75 -10.86
N VAL A 13 -0.31 -16.01 -11.70
CA VAL A 13 0.27 -15.01 -12.62
C VAL A 13 1.02 -13.95 -11.84
N SER A 14 0.46 -13.50 -10.72
CA SER A 14 1.08 -12.50 -9.85
C SER A 14 2.41 -12.99 -9.31
N ILE A 15 2.47 -14.18 -8.73
CA ILE A 15 3.71 -14.73 -8.17
C ILE A 15 4.78 -14.91 -9.26
N TYR A 16 4.40 -15.47 -10.42
CA TYR A 16 5.35 -15.78 -11.49
C TYR A 16 5.92 -14.54 -12.18
N PHE A 17 5.06 -13.57 -12.49
CA PHE A 17 5.45 -12.37 -13.24
C PHE A 17 5.98 -11.22 -12.37
N TYR A 18 5.73 -11.25 -11.05
CA TYR A 18 6.14 -10.17 -10.16
C TYR A 18 7.63 -9.86 -10.26
N SER A 19 8.48 -10.85 -9.98
CA SER A 19 9.93 -10.65 -9.90
C SER A 19 10.62 -10.56 -11.28
N THR A 20 9.96 -10.96 -12.35
CA THR A 20 10.59 -11.11 -13.68
C THR A 20 10.23 -10.01 -14.67
N ARG A 21 9.05 -9.41 -14.54
CA ARG A 21 8.52 -8.44 -15.52
C ARG A 21 7.91 -7.20 -14.87
N ILE A 22 7.24 -7.37 -13.74
CA ILE A 22 6.42 -6.30 -13.15
C ILE A 22 7.29 -5.31 -12.35
N VAL A 23 8.22 -5.80 -11.54
CA VAL A 23 9.16 -4.92 -10.81
C VAL A 23 9.99 -4.06 -11.77
N ASP A 24 10.34 -4.60 -12.94
CA ASP A 24 11.13 -3.91 -13.97
C ASP A 24 10.30 -3.07 -14.95
N SER A 25 9.01 -2.87 -14.68
CA SER A 25 8.09 -2.12 -15.57
C SER A 25 7.74 -0.72 -15.07
N GLY A 26 8.12 -0.36 -13.84
CA GLY A 26 7.75 0.91 -13.20
C GLY A 26 6.33 0.91 -12.65
N LEU A 27 5.65 -0.24 -12.67
CA LEU A 27 4.28 -0.42 -12.19
C LEU A 27 4.20 -1.32 -10.95
N GLY A 28 5.34 -1.61 -10.31
CA GLY A 28 5.41 -2.50 -9.15
C GLY A 28 4.46 -2.08 -8.04
N GLU A 29 4.41 -0.80 -7.72
CA GLU A 29 3.59 -0.22 -6.67
C GLU A 29 2.09 -0.36 -6.97
N VAL A 30 1.67 -0.08 -8.21
CA VAL A 30 0.28 -0.26 -8.64
C VAL A 30 -0.11 -1.73 -8.53
N PHE A 31 0.77 -2.62 -8.97
CA PHE A 31 0.54 -4.04 -8.91
C PHE A 31 0.45 -4.58 -7.47
N VAL A 32 1.31 -4.10 -6.55
CA VAL A 32 1.22 -4.43 -5.13
C VAL A 32 -0.10 -3.96 -4.53
N THR A 33 -0.63 -2.80 -4.95
CA THR A 33 -1.95 -2.34 -4.52
C THR A 33 -3.06 -3.29 -4.97
N ILE A 34 -3.07 -3.68 -6.24
CA ILE A 34 -4.05 -4.63 -6.79
C ILE A 34 -3.93 -5.99 -6.10
N LYS A 35 -2.69 -6.47 -5.88
CA LYS A 35 -2.43 -7.72 -5.17
C LYS A 35 -2.98 -7.67 -3.74
N GLY A 36 -2.82 -6.55 -3.03
CA GLY A 36 -3.42 -6.34 -1.71
C GLY A 36 -4.94 -6.48 -1.73
N ALA A 37 -5.61 -5.83 -2.68
CA ALA A 37 -7.06 -5.94 -2.89
C ALA A 37 -7.50 -7.39 -3.14
N MET A 38 -6.79 -8.10 -4.01
CA MET A 38 -7.07 -9.49 -4.36
C MET A 38 -6.86 -10.46 -3.20
N ILE A 39 -5.85 -10.24 -2.36
CA ILE A 39 -5.59 -11.07 -1.17
C ILE A 39 -6.77 -10.94 -0.19
N VAL A 40 -7.16 -9.71 0.17
CA VAL A 40 -8.24 -9.49 1.14
C VAL A 40 -9.58 -10.00 0.60
N LEU A 41 -9.88 -9.73 -0.67
CA LEU A 41 -11.08 -10.27 -1.32
C LEU A 41 -11.07 -11.80 -1.35
N GLY A 42 -9.95 -12.42 -1.68
CA GLY A 42 -9.83 -13.89 -1.70
C GLY A 42 -10.04 -14.50 -0.32
N THR A 43 -9.44 -13.93 0.73
CA THR A 43 -9.64 -14.36 2.11
C THR A 43 -11.09 -14.21 2.55
N TYR A 44 -11.76 -13.12 2.19
CA TYR A 44 -13.17 -12.92 2.48
C TYR A 44 -14.07 -13.91 1.71
N PHE A 45 -13.79 -14.11 0.43
CA PHE A 45 -14.57 -14.98 -0.45
C PHE A 45 -14.53 -16.45 0.01
N VAL A 46 -13.38 -16.96 0.45
CA VAL A 46 -13.28 -18.35 0.95
C VAL A 46 -14.14 -18.57 2.19
N GLN A 47 -14.33 -17.54 3.02
CA GLN A 47 -15.11 -17.63 4.27
C GLN A 47 -16.61 -17.38 4.04
N SER A 48 -16.97 -16.42 3.19
CA SER A 48 -18.35 -15.97 3.01
C SER A 48 -19.03 -16.50 1.75
N SER A 49 -18.24 -16.99 0.77
CA SER A 49 -18.68 -17.26 -0.61
C SER A 49 -19.31 -16.06 -1.33
N GLN A 50 -19.04 -14.84 -0.86
CA GLN A 50 -19.59 -13.60 -1.41
C GLN A 50 -18.49 -12.66 -1.92
N ILE A 51 -18.82 -11.86 -2.93
CA ILE A 51 -18.00 -10.75 -3.41
C ILE A 51 -18.72 -9.47 -3.03
N THR A 52 -18.15 -8.73 -2.09
CA THR A 52 -18.68 -7.45 -1.63
C THR A 52 -17.62 -6.36 -1.82
N VAL A 53 -18.06 -5.10 -1.80
CA VAL A 53 -17.19 -3.93 -2.02
C VAL A 53 -16.24 -3.70 -0.83
N GLU A 54 -16.69 -4.04 0.38
CA GLU A 54 -15.96 -3.85 1.64
C GLU A 54 -14.54 -4.48 1.65
N PRO A 55 -14.35 -5.78 1.39
CA PRO A 55 -13.01 -6.39 1.35
C PRO A 55 -12.14 -5.87 0.21
N ILE A 56 -12.75 -5.40 -0.89
CA ILE A 56 -12.02 -4.79 -2.02
C ILE A 56 -11.40 -3.47 -1.54
N LEU A 57 -12.20 -2.58 -0.95
CA LEU A 57 -11.72 -1.30 -0.43
C LEU A 57 -10.71 -1.49 0.70
N ALA A 58 -10.95 -2.45 1.61
CA ALA A 58 -10.01 -2.75 2.70
C ALA A 58 -8.67 -3.26 2.16
N GLY A 59 -8.71 -4.10 1.13
CA GLY A 59 -7.50 -4.57 0.46
C GLY A 59 -6.82 -3.51 -0.40
N VAL A 60 -7.53 -2.53 -0.96
CA VAL A 60 -6.92 -1.33 -1.58
C VAL A 60 -6.13 -0.55 -0.55
N VAL A 61 -6.69 -0.27 0.64
CA VAL A 61 -5.97 0.41 1.72
C VAL A 61 -4.71 -0.37 2.11
N SER A 62 -4.84 -1.67 2.40
CA SER A 62 -3.70 -2.53 2.75
C SER A 62 -2.64 -2.60 1.64
N GLY A 63 -3.10 -2.67 0.39
CA GLY A 63 -2.25 -2.68 -0.81
C GLY A 63 -1.46 -1.39 -0.96
N VAL A 64 -2.12 -0.23 -0.85
CA VAL A 64 -1.47 1.09 -0.93
C VAL A 64 -0.46 1.29 0.20
N LEU A 65 -0.78 0.86 1.42
CA LEU A 65 0.16 0.91 2.55
C LEU A 65 1.41 0.05 2.31
N SER A 66 1.26 -1.08 1.63
CA SER A 66 2.38 -1.94 1.23
C SER A 66 3.19 -1.31 0.07
N SER A 67 2.50 -0.75 -0.92
CA SER A 67 3.12 -0.03 -2.04
C SER A 67 3.91 1.18 -1.58
N THR A 68 3.46 1.88 -0.53
CA THR A 68 4.20 3.00 0.07
C THR A 68 5.56 2.56 0.58
N VAL A 69 5.61 1.43 1.31
CA VAL A 69 6.85 0.88 1.85
C VAL A 69 7.76 0.43 0.71
N LEU A 70 7.21 -0.25 -0.31
CA LEU A 70 7.98 -0.65 -1.49
C LEU A 70 8.61 0.56 -2.19
N PHE A 71 7.82 1.61 -2.43
CA PHE A 71 8.25 2.82 -3.11
C PHE A 71 9.40 3.52 -2.37
N VAL A 72 9.28 3.67 -1.05
CA VAL A 72 10.32 4.30 -0.21
C VAL A 72 11.58 3.46 -0.17
N ASN A 73 11.45 2.13 -0.17
CA ASN A 73 12.60 1.22 -0.21
C ASN A 73 13.35 1.26 -1.54
N SER A 74 12.75 1.75 -2.63
CA SER A 74 13.43 1.90 -3.92
C SER A 74 14.30 3.16 -4.04
N PHE A 75 14.32 4.05 -3.04
CA PHE A 75 15.16 5.26 -3.08
C PHE A 75 16.66 4.99 -2.84
N PRO A 76 17.07 4.24 -1.78
CA PRO A 76 18.48 3.90 -1.57
C PRO A 76 19.06 3.11 -2.75
N ASP A 77 18.23 2.27 -3.36
CA ASP A 77 18.61 1.37 -4.45
C ASP A 77 18.63 2.06 -5.83
N TYR A 78 18.29 3.35 -5.92
CA TYR A 78 18.13 4.06 -7.21
C TYR A 78 19.33 3.89 -8.16
N ASP A 79 20.55 4.13 -7.66
CA ASP A 79 21.76 4.12 -8.50
C ASP A 79 22.11 2.69 -8.93
N ALA A 80 21.92 1.70 -8.03
CA ALA A 80 22.13 0.29 -8.32
C ALA A 80 21.09 -0.26 -9.30
N ASP A 81 19.79 0.00 -9.08
CA ASP A 81 18.70 -0.43 -9.95
C ASP A 81 18.86 0.18 -11.35
N LYS A 82 19.21 1.46 -11.43
CA LYS A 82 19.47 2.14 -12.71
C LYS A 82 20.65 1.53 -13.47
N ALA A 83 21.75 1.21 -12.78
CA ALA A 83 22.93 0.58 -13.39
C ALA A 83 22.62 -0.82 -13.95
N HIS A 84 21.73 -1.58 -13.31
CA HIS A 84 21.30 -2.91 -13.76
C HIS A 84 20.14 -2.87 -14.76
N GLY A 85 19.70 -1.68 -15.21
CA GLY A 85 18.63 -1.52 -16.19
C GLY A 85 17.22 -1.78 -15.64
N ARG A 86 17.05 -1.88 -14.31
CA ARG A 86 15.74 -1.99 -13.69
C ARG A 86 14.99 -0.67 -13.81
N LYS A 87 13.68 -0.75 -13.98
CA LYS A 87 12.81 0.42 -14.11
C LYS A 87 11.85 0.49 -12.93
N THR A 88 12.36 0.63 -11.71
CA THR A 88 11.47 0.93 -10.56
C THR A 88 10.81 2.30 -10.76
N LEU A 89 9.68 2.56 -10.09
CA LEU A 89 8.98 3.83 -10.24
C LEU A 89 9.87 5.02 -9.85
N VAL A 90 10.75 4.85 -8.85
CA VAL A 90 11.75 5.85 -8.47
C VAL A 90 12.78 6.07 -9.59
N VAL A 91 13.25 5.01 -10.26
CA VAL A 91 14.16 5.12 -11.42
C VAL A 91 13.50 5.85 -12.59
N VAL A 92 12.27 5.48 -12.93
CA VAL A 92 11.51 6.06 -14.05
C VAL A 92 11.20 7.54 -13.81
N LEU A 93 10.82 7.92 -12.60
CA LEU A 93 10.48 9.31 -12.25
C LEU A 93 11.72 10.17 -11.98
N GLY A 94 12.82 9.56 -11.51
CA GLY A 94 13.95 10.26 -10.90
C GLY A 94 13.67 10.65 -9.45
N LYS A 95 14.74 10.75 -8.63
CA LYS A 95 14.64 11.00 -7.18
C LYS A 95 13.76 12.22 -6.84
N THR A 96 13.95 13.34 -7.53
CA THR A 96 13.22 14.59 -7.24
C THR A 96 11.71 14.48 -7.46
N LYS A 97 11.27 13.87 -8.57
CA LYS A 97 9.83 13.68 -8.83
C LYS A 97 9.26 12.58 -7.94
N ALA A 98 10.04 11.53 -7.67
CA ALA A 98 9.64 10.45 -6.79
C ALA A 98 9.32 10.96 -5.37
N VAL A 99 10.09 11.90 -4.83
CA VAL A 99 9.79 12.58 -3.56
C VAL A 99 8.40 13.22 -3.56
N ALA A 100 7.98 13.85 -4.65
CA ALA A 100 6.64 14.44 -4.75
C ALA A 100 5.56 13.35 -4.86
N THR A 101 5.83 12.29 -5.63
CA THR A 101 4.91 11.16 -5.84
C THR A 101 4.58 10.41 -4.55
N VAL A 102 5.45 10.44 -3.53
CA VAL A 102 5.18 9.77 -2.24
C VAL A 102 3.85 10.21 -1.61
N TRP A 103 3.41 11.45 -1.86
CA TRP A 103 2.15 11.99 -1.32
C TRP A 103 0.90 11.36 -1.92
N ILE A 104 0.99 10.72 -3.08
CA ILE A 104 -0.14 10.05 -3.71
C ILE A 104 -0.61 8.87 -2.84
N PHE A 105 0.31 8.09 -2.28
CA PHE A 105 -0.05 6.93 -1.47
C PHE A 105 -0.89 7.25 -0.22
N PRO A 106 -0.49 8.19 0.68
CA PRO A 106 -1.31 8.55 1.81
C PRO A 106 -2.65 9.15 1.37
N ILE A 107 -2.68 9.98 0.32
CA ILE A 107 -3.94 10.54 -0.22
C ILE A 107 -4.89 9.42 -0.65
N VAL A 108 -4.41 8.41 -1.39
CA VAL A 108 -5.25 7.29 -1.81
C VAL A 108 -5.69 6.45 -0.61
N SER A 109 -4.79 6.15 0.33
CA SER A 109 -5.14 5.33 1.51
C SER A 109 -6.18 6.00 2.40
N TYR A 110 -5.96 7.24 2.85
CA TYR A 110 -6.90 7.97 3.68
C TYR A 110 -8.16 8.37 2.90
N GLY A 111 -8.02 8.74 1.63
CA GLY A 111 -9.16 9.00 0.75
C GLY A 111 -10.08 7.79 0.65
N THR A 112 -9.51 6.59 0.47
CA THR A 112 -10.29 5.35 0.45
C THR A 112 -10.99 5.11 1.78
N ILE A 113 -10.29 5.30 2.93
CA ILE A 113 -10.91 5.13 4.26
C ILE A 113 -12.06 6.12 4.46
N VAL A 114 -11.83 7.40 4.22
CA VAL A 114 -12.82 8.47 4.43
C VAL A 114 -14.04 8.27 3.52
N VAL A 115 -13.81 7.97 2.23
CA VAL A 115 -14.90 7.68 1.29
C VAL A 115 -15.68 6.45 1.73
N SER A 116 -14.99 5.37 2.15
CA SER A 116 -15.64 4.13 2.60
C SER A 116 -16.50 4.33 3.84
N VAL A 117 -16.06 5.18 4.78
CA VAL A 117 -16.87 5.58 5.95
C VAL A 117 -18.07 6.43 5.52
N ALA A 118 -17.89 7.38 4.60
CA ALA A 118 -18.96 8.26 4.13
C ALA A 118 -20.08 7.51 3.39
N ILE A 119 -19.75 6.43 2.68
CA ILE A 119 -20.73 5.55 2.00
C ILE A 119 -21.21 4.39 2.90
N HIS A 120 -20.89 4.41 4.19
CA HIS A 120 -21.26 3.39 5.18
C HIS A 120 -20.77 1.96 4.88
N VAL A 121 -19.70 1.83 4.08
CA VAL A 121 -19.05 0.53 3.82
C VAL A 121 -18.06 0.18 4.93
N PHE A 122 -17.36 1.17 5.49
CA PHE A 122 -16.48 0.97 6.65
C PHE A 122 -17.13 1.48 7.94
N PRO A 123 -16.80 0.89 9.09
CA PRO A 123 -17.23 1.40 10.39
C PRO A 123 -16.76 2.83 10.63
N GLN A 124 -17.56 3.65 11.32
CA GLN A 124 -17.18 5.02 11.70
C GLN A 124 -15.89 5.07 12.53
N VAL A 125 -15.66 4.04 13.35
CA VAL A 125 -14.43 3.87 14.16
C VAL A 125 -13.16 3.85 13.29
N SER A 126 -13.26 3.53 11.99
CA SER A 126 -12.12 3.51 11.06
C SER A 126 -11.43 4.86 10.90
N LEU A 127 -12.11 5.97 11.24
CA LEU A 127 -11.51 7.31 11.27
C LEU A 127 -10.40 7.45 12.33
N ILE A 128 -10.29 6.53 13.28
CA ILE A 128 -9.15 6.47 14.21
C ILE A 128 -7.82 6.31 13.48
N THR A 129 -7.82 5.76 12.27
CA THR A 129 -6.62 5.69 11.42
C THR A 129 -6.03 7.08 11.12
N LEU A 130 -6.83 8.16 11.15
CA LEU A 130 -6.33 9.52 10.93
C LEU A 130 -5.37 10.00 12.02
N PHE A 131 -5.30 9.33 13.18
CA PHE A 131 -4.27 9.61 14.19
C PHE A 131 -2.84 9.33 13.70
N THR A 132 -2.65 8.56 12.62
CA THR A 132 -1.32 8.34 12.03
C THR A 132 -0.90 9.45 11.05
N VAL A 133 -1.76 10.44 10.77
CA VAL A 133 -1.47 11.57 9.87
C VAL A 133 -0.22 12.36 10.30
N PRO A 134 0.00 12.71 11.58
CA PRO A 134 1.21 13.45 11.98
C PRO A 134 2.49 12.67 11.70
N VAL A 135 2.48 11.35 11.94
CA VAL A 135 3.60 10.46 11.65
C VAL A 135 3.85 10.41 10.14
N MET A 136 2.80 10.20 9.35
CA MET A 136 2.86 10.19 7.88
C MET A 136 3.45 11.49 7.32
N VAL A 137 2.93 12.64 7.75
CA VAL A 137 3.40 13.96 7.28
C VAL A 137 4.87 14.14 7.63
N LYS A 138 5.28 13.80 8.85
CA LYS A 138 6.69 13.84 9.27
C LYS A 138 7.56 12.94 8.38
N SER A 139 7.12 11.74 8.05
CA SER A 139 7.86 10.81 7.18
C SER A 139 8.03 11.37 5.75
N CYS A 140 6.96 11.90 5.16
CA CYS A 140 6.98 12.50 3.82
C CYS A 140 7.88 13.75 3.76
N LEU A 141 7.82 14.62 4.77
CA LEU A 141 8.69 15.79 4.86
C LEU A 141 10.16 15.39 5.07
N SER A 142 10.43 14.39 5.91
CA SER A 142 11.78 13.88 6.12
C SER A 142 12.39 13.35 4.82
N LEU A 143 11.62 12.59 4.04
CA LEU A 143 12.03 12.12 2.71
C LEU A 143 12.40 13.29 1.79
N LYS A 144 11.58 14.36 1.75
CA LYS A 144 11.85 15.55 0.93
C LYS A 144 13.16 16.26 1.28
N THR A 145 13.52 16.30 2.56
CA THR A 145 14.73 17.01 3.01
C THR A 145 16.01 16.18 2.89
N LYS A 146 15.91 14.85 2.83
CA LYS A 146 17.04 13.94 3.04
C LYS A 146 17.26 12.92 1.91
N PHE A 147 16.53 13.02 0.80
CA PHE A 147 16.56 12.02 -0.28
C PHE A 147 17.92 11.81 -0.97
N ASP A 148 18.88 12.72 -0.79
CA ASP A 148 20.23 12.62 -1.37
C ASP A 148 21.26 11.98 -0.42
N LYS A 149 20.90 11.71 0.84
CA LYS A 149 21.83 11.16 1.84
C LYS A 149 21.47 9.72 2.20
N VAL A 150 22.20 8.77 1.61
CA VAL A 150 21.95 7.32 1.77
C VAL A 150 21.99 6.87 3.23
N GLU A 151 22.87 7.44 4.06
CA GLU A 151 23.00 7.09 5.48
C GLU A 151 21.77 7.49 6.33
N GLU A 152 20.99 8.48 5.88
CA GLU A 152 19.81 8.96 6.59
C GLU A 152 18.51 8.24 6.15
N PHE A 153 18.59 7.27 5.23
CA PHE A 153 17.40 6.57 4.70
C PHE A 153 16.83 5.50 5.63
N VAL A 154 17.66 4.80 6.39
CA VAL A 154 17.20 3.72 7.28
C VAL A 154 16.15 4.24 8.30
N PRO A 155 16.37 5.39 8.98
CA PRO A 155 15.34 5.99 9.82
C PRO A 155 14.05 6.35 9.06
N ILE A 156 14.17 6.89 7.83
CA ILE A 156 13.01 7.29 7.02
C ILE A 156 12.17 6.06 6.64
N MET A 157 12.82 5.01 6.15
CA MET A 157 12.16 3.73 5.82
C MET A 157 11.45 3.15 7.04
N LYS A 158 12.10 3.18 8.21
CA LYS A 158 11.50 2.74 9.48
C LYS A 158 10.21 3.52 9.79
N ASP A 159 10.24 4.85 9.67
CA ASP A 159 9.06 5.68 9.94
C ASP A 159 7.90 5.34 8.98
N PHE A 160 8.18 5.11 7.68
CA PHE A 160 7.17 4.68 6.72
C PHE A 160 6.61 3.28 7.01
N VAL A 161 7.46 2.34 7.46
CA VAL A 161 7.01 1.02 7.91
C VAL A 161 6.14 1.15 9.16
N THR A 162 6.53 1.98 10.13
CA THR A 162 5.72 2.24 11.32
C THR A 162 4.37 2.85 10.95
N TYR A 163 4.34 3.87 10.09
CA TYR A 163 3.11 4.45 9.55
C TYR A 163 2.21 3.37 8.93
N SER A 164 2.76 2.55 8.03
CA SER A 164 2.03 1.48 7.34
C SER A 164 1.42 0.47 8.32
N ARG A 165 2.22 0.01 9.29
CA ARG A 165 1.81 -1.00 10.27
C ARG A 165 0.79 -0.47 11.27
N VAL A 166 1.00 0.73 11.82
CA VAL A 166 0.08 1.33 12.80
C VAL A 166 -1.26 1.64 12.13
N THR A 167 -1.25 2.19 10.91
CA THR A 167 -2.49 2.48 10.17
C THR A 167 -3.27 1.20 9.87
N GLY A 168 -2.59 0.14 9.41
CA GLY A 168 -3.22 -1.16 9.18
C GLY A 168 -3.77 -1.79 10.46
N ALA A 169 -3.04 -1.72 11.57
CA ALA A 169 -3.48 -2.24 12.86
C ALA A 169 -4.71 -1.49 13.41
N LEU A 170 -4.73 -0.16 13.28
CA LEU A 170 -5.86 0.68 13.66
C LEU A 170 -7.11 0.38 12.81
N LEU A 171 -6.93 0.11 11.52
CA LEU A 171 -8.03 -0.29 10.64
C LEU A 171 -8.62 -1.63 11.08
N VAL A 172 -7.78 -2.64 11.32
CA VAL A 172 -8.23 -3.94 11.84
C VAL A 172 -8.95 -3.78 13.19
N PHE A 173 -8.38 -2.98 14.09
CA PHE A 173 -9.00 -2.68 15.38
C PHE A 173 -10.39 -2.05 15.21
N ALA A 174 -10.56 -1.11 14.28
CA ALA A 174 -11.86 -0.50 14.01
C ALA A 174 -12.91 -1.53 13.55
N PHE A 175 -12.56 -2.46 12.67
CA PHE A 175 -13.46 -3.55 12.27
C PHE A 175 -13.80 -4.51 13.41
N LEU A 176 -12.82 -4.83 14.27
CA LEU A 176 -13.05 -5.67 15.45
C LEU A 176 -13.99 -5.00 16.45
N VAL A 177 -13.80 -3.70 16.71
CA VAL A 177 -14.67 -2.94 17.61
C VAL A 177 -16.10 -2.86 17.06
N ASP A 178 -16.25 -2.59 15.77
CA ASP A 178 -17.58 -2.58 15.12
C ASP A 178 -18.28 -3.95 15.22
N PHE A 179 -17.54 -5.04 15.03
CA PHE A 179 -18.06 -6.40 15.20
C PHE A 179 -18.49 -6.71 16.64
N LEU A 180 -17.81 -6.16 17.66
CA LEU A 180 -18.13 -6.38 19.07
C LEU A 180 -19.30 -5.52 19.58
N ILE A 181 -19.55 -4.37 18.95
CA ILE A 181 -20.62 -3.45 19.32
C ILE A 181 -21.96 -3.84 18.67
N LYS A 182 -21.90 -4.56 17.53
CA LYS A 182 -23.06 -5.15 16.85
C LYS A 182 -23.52 -6.44 17.54
#